data_AF-G9PIL9-F1
#
_entry.id   AF-G9PIL9-F1
#
_cell.length_a   1.000
_cell.length_b   1.000
_cell.length_c   1.000
_cell.angle_alpha   90.00
_cell.angle_beta   90.00
_cell.angle_gamma   90.00
#
_symmetry.space_group_name_H-M   'P 1'
#
loop_
_entity.id
_entity.type
_entity.pdbx_description
1 polymer ?
#
loop_
_entity_poly.entity_id
_entity_poly.type
_entity_poly.pdbx_seq_one_letter_code
_entity_poly.pdbx_strand_id
1 'polypeptide(L)'
;MWTTATPSTPPPTCTGAAQAALADRAGDLLVARGAELLRRRGVAARLFKNNVDGKGATYGTHENYLVPRSIDFDDLTQALVPLLVVRPLLVGSGRVGIGAVARGANFQISQRADYLEKVVGLGTTVDRPLVNTRDEPHADPERWRRLHLVPGDANCFDTMTWLKLGMTSLVLQVLADGVPAAWRRLRLADPVTQAREVSRDTRLRGALELADGRRLSALEILEQYLETVRGHLGDQGRAAPVPAGDPLRPDLSALTDGADTDGAETGAILAFWQASLRELETLRAGGDGAEGPGDSKGPAGHLEWVAKKQLLDATARRHPDAHGHDVLHAVDLAWSELSPAGRGLAERVPAGVDARGGLDEQMGEASLAEPPSTTRAWLRGRLVSAFPGQVVAAGWHSMVLETGEKGQRRLPLTDPLSFTRATASPAVEGAADVVEVLTRLTGERLDRLAPTTEAVTVPATPSGE
;
A
#
# COMPACT_ATOMS: atom_id res chain seq x y z
N MET A 1 3.03 -28.06 2.97
CA MET A 1 3.90 -27.37 3.93
C MET A 1 4.02 -25.93 3.46
N TRP A 2 3.25 -25.02 4.06
CA TRP A 2 3.19 -23.61 3.65
C TRP A 2 4.19 -22.82 4.48
N THR A 3 5.34 -22.50 3.89
CA THR A 3 6.26 -21.51 4.43
C THR A 3 6.13 -20.27 3.55
N THR A 4 5.35 -19.28 3.98
CA THR A 4 5.62 -17.91 3.54
C THR A 4 7.00 -17.56 4.09
N ALA A 5 8.02 -17.65 3.24
CA ALA A 5 9.42 -17.47 3.62
C ALA A 5 9.80 -16.00 3.90
N THR A 6 8.82 -15.08 3.88
CA THR A 6 9.00 -13.65 4.03
C THR A 6 8.09 -13.09 5.14
N PRO A 7 8.61 -12.23 6.05
CA PRO A 7 7.76 -11.47 6.96
C PRO A 7 6.73 -10.63 6.19
N SER A 8 5.50 -10.53 6.71
CA SER A 8 4.45 -9.70 6.12
C SER A 8 3.83 -8.79 7.18
N THR A 9 3.66 -7.51 6.86
CA THR A 9 3.05 -6.50 7.74
C THR A 9 1.81 -5.90 7.09
N PRO A 10 0.62 -6.49 7.29
CA PRO A 10 -0.62 -5.88 6.82
C PRO A 10 -0.95 -4.66 7.70
N PRO A 11 -1.12 -3.45 7.12
CA PRO A 11 -1.51 -2.28 7.89
C PRO A 11 -2.96 -2.40 8.43
N PRO A 12 -3.34 -1.63 9.45
CA PRO A 12 -4.73 -1.49 9.88
C PRO A 12 -5.64 -0.97 8.74
N THR A 13 -6.96 -1.10 8.91
CA THR A 13 -7.91 -0.51 7.96
C THR A 13 -7.87 1.01 8.06
N CYS A 14 -7.74 1.69 6.92
CA CYS A 14 -7.69 3.14 6.79
C CYS A 14 -8.79 3.64 5.85
N THR A 15 -9.18 4.90 5.96
CA THR A 15 -10.17 5.55 5.09
C THR A 15 -9.55 6.51 4.07
N GLY A 16 -8.38 7.09 4.38
CA GLY A 16 -7.61 7.97 3.47
C GLY A 16 -6.32 7.32 2.98
N ALA A 17 -5.82 7.77 1.83
CA ALA A 17 -4.61 7.20 1.22
C ALA A 17 -3.33 7.60 1.98
N ALA A 18 -3.25 8.81 2.51
CA ALA A 18 -2.13 9.32 3.28
C ALA A 18 -2.07 8.66 4.65
N GLN A 19 -3.24 8.42 5.28
CA GLN A 19 -3.33 7.61 6.49
C GLN A 19 -2.81 6.17 6.25
N ALA A 20 -3.14 5.57 5.10
CA ALA A 20 -2.65 4.26 4.71
C ALA A 20 -1.14 4.26 4.39
N ALA A 21 -0.62 5.31 3.75
CA ALA A 21 0.82 5.47 3.49
C ALA A 21 1.61 5.62 4.80
N LEU A 22 1.09 6.39 5.77
CA LEU A 22 1.68 6.48 7.10
C LEU A 22 1.70 5.12 7.80
N ALA A 23 0.61 4.35 7.72
CA ALA A 23 0.54 3.02 8.31
C ALA A 23 1.49 2.01 7.65
N ASP A 24 1.70 2.10 6.33
CA ASP A 24 2.68 1.31 5.58
C ASP A 24 4.11 1.66 6.02
N ARG A 25 4.44 2.95 6.14
CA ARG A 25 5.73 3.45 6.67
C ARG A 25 5.97 3.02 8.11
N ALA A 26 4.94 3.05 8.95
CA ALA A 26 5.02 2.52 10.31
C ALA A 26 5.34 1.01 10.32
N GLY A 27 4.81 0.25 9.36
CA GLY A 27 5.16 -1.15 9.12
C GLY A 27 6.65 -1.33 8.84
N ASP A 28 7.25 -0.49 8.00
CA ASP A 28 8.69 -0.53 7.71
C ASP A 28 9.54 -0.33 8.98
N LEU A 29 9.16 0.64 9.84
CA LEU A 29 9.81 0.86 11.14
C LEU A 29 9.73 -0.37 12.03
N LEU A 30 8.57 -1.01 12.12
CA LEU A 30 8.36 -2.22 12.92
C LEU A 30 9.24 -3.38 12.43
N VAL A 31 9.31 -3.58 11.12
CA VAL A 31 10.09 -4.65 10.48
C VAL A 31 11.60 -4.39 10.66
N ALA A 32 12.05 -3.14 10.48
CA ALA A 32 13.44 -2.75 10.72
C ALA A 32 13.85 -2.96 12.19
N ARG A 33 12.97 -2.66 13.15
CA ARG A 33 13.17 -2.96 14.58
C ARG A 33 13.32 -4.46 14.82
N GLY A 34 12.51 -5.28 14.15
CA GLY A 34 12.63 -6.75 14.20
C GLY A 34 14.00 -7.24 13.73
N ALA A 35 14.52 -6.70 12.62
CA ALA A 35 15.86 -7.02 12.13
C ALA A 35 16.96 -6.62 13.13
N GLU A 36 16.84 -5.46 13.76
CA GLU A 36 17.78 -5.01 14.79
C GLU A 36 17.78 -5.90 16.03
N LEU A 37 16.60 -6.35 16.47
CA LEU A 37 16.47 -7.30 17.58
C LEU A 37 17.15 -8.64 17.26
N LEU A 38 17.01 -9.13 16.02
CA LEU A 38 17.72 -10.33 15.55
C LEU A 38 19.24 -10.12 15.56
N ARG A 39 19.70 -8.97 15.06
CA ARG A 39 21.12 -8.62 15.01
C ARG A 39 21.74 -8.59 16.40
N ARG A 40 21.05 -7.99 17.38
CA ARG A 40 21.48 -7.98 18.79
C ARG A 40 21.57 -9.37 19.41
N ARG A 41 20.83 -10.34 18.87
CA ARG A 41 20.88 -11.77 19.25
C ARG A 41 21.87 -12.59 18.42
N GLY A 42 22.73 -11.93 17.63
CA GLY A 42 23.76 -12.59 16.82
C GLY A 42 23.28 -13.12 15.47
N VAL A 43 22.05 -12.78 15.04
CA VAL A 43 21.51 -13.21 13.74
C VAL A 43 21.59 -12.04 12.74
N ALA A 44 22.45 -12.18 11.72
CA ALA A 44 22.52 -11.20 10.64
C ALA A 44 21.29 -11.29 9.75
N ALA A 45 20.49 -10.22 9.69
CA ALA A 45 19.31 -10.12 8.84
C ALA A 45 19.32 -8.79 8.08
N ARG A 46 19.06 -8.84 6.77
CA ARG A 46 18.81 -7.68 5.91
C ARG A 46 17.42 -7.83 5.31
N LEU A 47 16.65 -6.76 5.35
CA LEU A 47 15.26 -6.76 4.89
C LEU A 47 15.13 -5.75 3.76
N PHE A 48 14.30 -6.09 2.77
CA PHE A 48 14.14 -5.30 1.55
C PHE A 48 12.65 -5.12 1.29
N LYS A 49 12.22 -3.88 1.07
CA LYS A 49 10.86 -3.52 0.69
C LYS A 49 10.75 -3.44 -0.83
N ASN A 50 10.81 -4.59 -1.47
CA ASN A 50 10.71 -4.75 -2.92
C ASN A 50 9.83 -5.97 -3.25
N ASN A 51 9.90 -6.47 -4.48
CA ASN A 51 9.07 -7.60 -4.92
C ASN A 51 9.86 -8.75 -5.54
N VAL A 52 11.17 -8.63 -5.70
CA VAL A 52 11.98 -9.58 -6.46
C VAL A 52 13.34 -9.78 -5.82
N ASP A 53 13.84 -11.00 -5.85
CA ASP A 53 15.21 -11.31 -5.39
C ASP A 53 16.24 -11.33 -6.53
N GLY A 54 15.79 -11.13 -7.77
CA GLY A 54 16.60 -11.23 -9.00
C GLY A 54 16.91 -12.65 -9.45
N LYS A 55 16.56 -13.67 -8.65
CA LYS A 55 16.91 -15.09 -8.86
C LYS A 55 15.69 -15.95 -9.23
N GLY A 56 14.57 -15.30 -9.51
CA GLY A 56 13.33 -15.95 -9.97
C GLY A 56 12.21 -15.94 -8.92
N ALA A 57 12.50 -15.58 -7.67
CA ALA A 57 11.45 -15.43 -6.67
C ALA A 57 10.81 -14.05 -6.76
N THR A 58 9.50 -14.01 -6.52
CA THR A 58 8.77 -12.76 -6.35
C THR A 58 7.81 -12.84 -5.18
N TYR A 59 7.66 -11.73 -4.49
CA TYR A 59 6.80 -11.52 -3.33
C TYR A 59 5.92 -10.29 -3.57
N GLY A 60 4.75 -10.28 -2.95
CA GLY A 60 3.68 -9.34 -3.28
C GLY A 60 3.55 -8.19 -2.31
N THR A 61 3.28 -7.01 -2.84
CA THR A 61 2.66 -5.90 -2.12
C THR A 61 1.22 -5.83 -2.56
N HIS A 62 0.29 -6.12 -1.65
CA HIS A 62 -1.11 -6.28 -2.01
C HIS A 62 -1.93 -5.07 -1.55
N GLU A 63 -2.71 -4.52 -2.46
CA GLU A 63 -3.66 -3.45 -2.16
C GLU A 63 -5.04 -4.07 -1.92
N ASN A 64 -5.76 -3.52 -0.93
CA ASN A 64 -7.08 -4.02 -0.53
C ASN A 64 -8.05 -2.85 -0.48
N TYR A 65 -9.11 -2.93 -1.29
CA TYR A 65 -10.16 -1.91 -1.33
C TYR A 65 -11.49 -2.51 -0.93
N LEU A 66 -12.22 -1.80 -0.07
CA LEU A 66 -13.61 -2.14 0.24
C LEU A 66 -14.49 -1.58 -0.88
N VAL A 67 -15.23 -2.45 -1.56
CA VAL A 67 -16.16 -2.04 -2.63
C VAL A 67 -17.56 -2.59 -2.37
N PRO A 68 -18.63 -1.86 -2.74
CA PRO A 68 -20.00 -2.37 -2.65
C PRO A 68 -20.17 -3.68 -3.42
N ARG A 69 -20.91 -4.63 -2.84
CA ARG A 69 -21.23 -5.91 -3.48
C ARG A 69 -22.06 -5.76 -4.74
N SER A 70 -22.77 -4.63 -4.87
CA SER A 70 -23.61 -4.29 -6.01
C SER A 70 -22.83 -4.02 -7.30
N ILE A 71 -21.53 -3.74 -7.22
CA ILE A 71 -20.70 -3.57 -8.42
C ILE A 71 -20.40 -4.95 -9.01
N ASP A 72 -20.73 -5.13 -10.29
CA ASP A 72 -20.43 -6.35 -11.01
C ASP A 72 -18.91 -6.57 -11.15
N PHE A 73 -18.47 -7.82 -11.01
CA PHE A 73 -17.04 -8.14 -11.00
C PHE A 73 -16.38 -8.02 -12.37
N ASP A 74 -17.13 -8.26 -13.45
CA ASP A 74 -16.65 -8.08 -14.81
C ASP A 74 -16.50 -6.58 -15.13
N ASP A 75 -17.42 -5.76 -14.64
CA ASP A 75 -17.32 -4.29 -14.71
C ASP A 75 -16.09 -3.76 -13.94
N LEU A 76 -15.84 -4.27 -12.72
CA LEU A 76 -14.60 -3.97 -11.97
C LEU A 76 -13.36 -4.36 -12.78
N THR A 77 -13.33 -5.58 -13.31
CA THR A 77 -12.18 -6.11 -14.06
C THR A 77 -11.95 -5.29 -15.32
N GLN A 78 -13.01 -5.01 -16.08
CA GLN A 78 -12.97 -4.25 -17.33
C GLN A 78 -12.36 -2.87 -17.08
N ALA A 79 -12.81 -2.18 -16.05
CA ALA A 79 -12.36 -0.83 -15.74
C ALA A 79 -10.97 -0.78 -15.09
N LEU A 80 -10.57 -1.78 -14.30
CA LEU A 80 -9.28 -1.74 -13.59
C LEU A 80 -8.12 -2.23 -14.45
N VAL A 81 -8.33 -3.22 -15.33
CA VAL A 81 -7.23 -3.84 -16.08
C VAL A 81 -6.40 -2.83 -16.89
N PRO A 82 -6.98 -1.90 -17.68
CA PRO A 82 -6.18 -0.93 -18.40
C PRO A 82 -5.38 -0.02 -17.46
N LEU A 83 -6.00 0.48 -16.39
CA LEU A 83 -5.32 1.27 -15.35
C LEU A 83 -4.14 0.49 -14.74
N LEU A 84 -4.34 -0.77 -14.34
CA LEU A 84 -3.31 -1.60 -13.71
C LEU A 84 -2.12 -1.86 -14.63
N VAL A 85 -2.35 -1.92 -15.94
CA VAL A 85 -1.30 -2.06 -16.95
C VAL A 85 -0.47 -0.78 -17.10
N VAL A 86 -1.10 0.41 -17.07
CA VAL A 86 -0.40 1.68 -17.34
C VAL A 86 0.04 2.45 -16.11
N ARG A 87 -0.59 2.27 -14.95
CA ARG A 87 -0.24 2.98 -13.71
C ARG A 87 1.21 2.79 -13.24
N PRO A 88 1.95 1.71 -13.56
CA PRO A 88 3.38 1.63 -13.23
C PRO A 88 4.20 2.83 -13.73
N LEU A 89 3.78 3.52 -14.79
CA LEU A 89 4.41 4.78 -15.22
C LEU A 89 4.46 5.82 -14.10
N LEU A 90 3.44 5.86 -13.25
CA LEU A 90 3.31 6.80 -12.14
C LEU A 90 3.79 6.22 -10.81
N VAL A 91 3.69 4.90 -10.60
CA VAL A 91 3.90 4.31 -9.27
C VAL A 91 4.85 3.10 -9.24
N GLY A 92 5.53 2.78 -10.34
CA GLY A 92 6.53 1.71 -10.38
C GLY A 92 7.76 2.04 -9.52
N SER A 93 8.36 1.01 -8.92
CA SER A 93 9.61 1.15 -8.15
C SER A 93 10.85 0.94 -9.03
N GLY A 94 10.69 0.32 -10.20
CA GLY A 94 11.78 0.02 -11.11
C GLY A 94 12.62 -1.19 -10.70
N ARG A 95 13.26 -1.81 -11.69
CA ARG A 95 14.09 -3.01 -11.51
C ARG A 95 15.20 -3.09 -12.57
N VAL A 96 16.35 -3.62 -12.16
CA VAL A 96 17.41 -4.07 -13.09
C VAL A 96 17.22 -5.54 -13.48
N GLY A 97 17.33 -5.81 -14.78
CA GLY A 97 17.19 -7.13 -15.39
C GLY A 97 15.79 -7.41 -15.93
N ILE A 98 15.73 -8.21 -17.00
CA ILE A 98 14.48 -8.60 -17.68
C ILE A 98 14.20 -10.09 -17.47
N GLY A 99 12.92 -10.43 -17.35
CA GLY A 99 12.41 -11.77 -17.12
C GLY A 99 12.27 -12.11 -15.63
N ALA A 100 11.65 -13.27 -15.35
CA ALA A 100 11.51 -13.76 -13.98
C ALA A 100 12.88 -14.00 -13.33
N VAL A 101 13.77 -14.74 -14.00
CA VAL A 101 15.20 -14.77 -13.64
C VAL A 101 15.88 -13.60 -14.32
N ALA A 102 16.47 -12.69 -13.54
CA ALA A 102 17.05 -11.47 -14.08
C ALA A 102 18.17 -11.80 -15.08
N ARG A 103 18.06 -11.28 -16.31
CA ARG A 103 19.12 -11.35 -17.32
C ARG A 103 19.56 -9.95 -17.75
N GLY A 104 20.88 -9.79 -17.90
CA GLY A 104 21.49 -8.51 -18.26
C GLY A 104 21.29 -7.43 -17.19
N ALA A 105 21.51 -6.18 -17.60
CA ALA A 105 21.38 -5.00 -16.74
C ALA A 105 20.43 -3.94 -17.30
N ASN A 106 19.53 -4.33 -18.21
CA ASN A 106 18.49 -3.43 -18.72
C ASN A 106 17.53 -3.05 -17.59
N PHE A 107 17.08 -1.80 -17.57
CA PHE A 107 16.12 -1.31 -16.59
C PHE A 107 14.68 -1.47 -17.08
N GLN A 108 13.76 -1.73 -16.16
CA GLN A 108 12.31 -1.71 -16.41
C GLN A 108 11.58 -0.99 -15.27
N ILE A 109 10.39 -0.44 -15.56
CA ILE A 109 9.58 0.42 -14.68
C ILE A 109 8.94 -0.36 -13.53
N SER A 110 8.45 -1.59 -13.78
CA SER A 110 7.80 -2.42 -12.75
C SER A 110 8.64 -3.62 -12.38
N GLN A 111 8.68 -3.93 -11.08
CA GLN A 111 9.28 -5.17 -10.58
C GLN A 111 8.41 -6.39 -10.85
N ARG A 112 7.08 -6.21 -10.91
CA ARG A 112 6.07 -7.27 -10.96
C ARG A 112 5.63 -7.66 -12.37
N ALA A 113 5.78 -6.79 -13.37
CA ALA A 113 5.23 -7.00 -14.71
C ALA A 113 5.65 -8.34 -15.36
N ASP A 114 6.91 -8.75 -15.23
CA ASP A 114 7.42 -10.02 -15.79
C ASP A 114 6.84 -11.28 -15.12
N TYR A 115 6.18 -11.15 -13.96
CA TYR A 115 5.60 -12.26 -13.19
C TYR A 115 4.08 -12.36 -13.33
N LEU A 116 3.45 -11.47 -14.08
CA LEU A 116 2.03 -11.52 -14.40
C LEU A 116 1.80 -12.57 -15.48
N GLU A 117 0.80 -13.42 -15.27
CA GLU A 117 0.49 -14.56 -16.14
C GLU A 117 -0.95 -14.56 -16.61
N LYS A 118 -1.86 -13.92 -15.86
CA LYS A 118 -3.31 -13.90 -16.15
C LYS A 118 -3.90 -12.50 -15.93
N VAL A 119 -5.09 -12.28 -16.50
CA VAL A 119 -5.88 -11.07 -16.20
C VAL A 119 -6.63 -11.24 -14.88
N VAL A 120 -7.34 -12.36 -14.72
CA VAL A 120 -8.14 -12.70 -13.55
C VAL A 120 -7.74 -14.08 -13.03
N GLY A 121 -7.69 -14.25 -11.70
CA GLY A 121 -7.36 -15.54 -11.09
C GLY A 121 -7.32 -15.52 -9.57
N LEU A 122 -7.18 -16.69 -8.94
CA LEU A 122 -7.11 -16.83 -7.47
C LEU A 122 -5.67 -16.84 -6.93
N GLY A 123 -4.71 -17.26 -7.75
CA GLY A 123 -3.32 -17.47 -7.34
C GLY A 123 -2.60 -16.18 -6.94
N THR A 124 -1.81 -16.22 -5.86
CA THR A 124 -0.92 -15.11 -5.45
C THR A 124 0.57 -15.46 -5.56
N THR A 125 0.89 -16.75 -5.66
CA THR A 125 2.27 -17.28 -5.75
C THR A 125 2.57 -18.02 -7.06
N VAL A 126 1.54 -18.36 -7.84
CA VAL A 126 1.56 -18.99 -9.16
C VAL A 126 0.39 -18.42 -9.97
N ASP A 127 0.42 -18.48 -11.30
CA ASP A 127 -0.70 -18.03 -12.15
C ASP A 127 -1.16 -16.59 -11.82
N ARG A 128 -0.19 -15.71 -11.53
CA ARG A 128 -0.45 -14.43 -10.86
C ARG A 128 -1.31 -13.52 -11.75
N PRO A 129 -2.50 -13.10 -11.30
CA PRO A 129 -3.40 -12.29 -12.09
C PRO A 129 -3.17 -10.78 -11.86
N LEU A 130 -3.69 -9.94 -12.75
CA LEU A 130 -3.85 -8.50 -12.48
C LEU A 130 -4.91 -8.27 -11.39
N VAL A 131 -6.06 -8.94 -11.49
CA VAL A 131 -7.17 -8.85 -10.54
C VAL A 131 -7.36 -10.19 -9.84
N ASN A 132 -7.24 -10.21 -8.50
CA ASN A 132 -7.39 -11.44 -7.74
C ASN A 132 -8.86 -11.69 -7.35
N THR A 133 -9.34 -12.92 -7.50
CA THR A 133 -10.73 -13.31 -7.23
C THR A 133 -10.99 -13.77 -5.79
N ARG A 134 -10.02 -13.67 -4.89
CA ARG A 134 -10.20 -14.03 -3.48
C ARG A 134 -11.33 -13.21 -2.88
N ASP A 135 -12.35 -13.91 -2.38
CA ASP A 135 -13.57 -13.29 -1.85
C ASP A 135 -13.68 -13.51 -0.34
N GLU A 136 -12.81 -12.83 0.39
CA GLU A 136 -12.79 -12.81 1.86
C GLU A 136 -12.95 -11.35 2.31
N PRO A 137 -14.19 -10.83 2.41
CA PRO A 137 -14.43 -9.40 2.61
C PRO A 137 -13.96 -8.91 3.98
N HIS A 138 -13.86 -9.82 4.96
CA HIS A 138 -13.68 -9.49 6.38
C HIS A 138 -14.67 -8.40 6.85
N ALA A 139 -15.85 -8.36 6.24
CA ALA A 139 -16.95 -7.46 6.50
C ALA A 139 -18.25 -8.23 6.23
N ASP A 140 -19.40 -7.57 6.34
CA ASP A 140 -20.66 -8.13 5.87
C ASP A 140 -20.55 -8.53 4.37
N PRO A 141 -20.64 -9.84 4.03
CA PRO A 141 -20.43 -10.34 2.67
C PRO A 141 -21.59 -10.02 1.71
N GLU A 142 -22.77 -9.67 2.23
CA GLU A 142 -23.91 -9.25 1.42
C GLU A 142 -23.75 -7.80 0.96
N ARG A 143 -23.11 -6.97 1.80
CA ARG A 143 -22.90 -5.54 1.52
C ARG A 143 -21.58 -5.25 0.81
N TRP A 144 -20.52 -6.00 1.14
CA TRP A 144 -19.16 -5.63 0.78
C TRP A 144 -18.38 -6.74 0.09
N ARG A 145 -17.44 -6.34 -0.76
CA ARG A 145 -16.36 -7.15 -1.30
C ARG A 145 -15.03 -6.51 -0.93
N ARG A 146 -14.02 -7.32 -0.58
CA ARG A 146 -12.63 -6.87 -0.51
C ARG A 146 -11.98 -7.14 -1.86
N LEU A 147 -11.82 -6.10 -2.66
CA LEU A 147 -11.05 -6.18 -3.90
C LEU A 147 -9.57 -6.31 -3.56
N HIS A 148 -8.96 -7.41 -3.98
CA HIS A 148 -7.56 -7.75 -3.69
C HIS A 148 -6.73 -7.56 -4.97
N LEU A 149 -5.86 -6.56 -5.02
CA LEU A 149 -4.98 -6.29 -6.16
C LEU A 149 -3.54 -6.74 -5.82
N VAL A 150 -2.91 -7.46 -6.75
CA VAL A 150 -1.56 -8.04 -6.60
C VAL A 150 -0.47 -7.61 -7.61
N PRO A 151 -0.72 -6.75 -8.63
CA PRO A 151 0.30 -6.39 -9.59
C PRO A 151 1.17 -5.20 -9.14
N GLY A 152 0.79 -4.50 -8.07
CA GLY A 152 1.51 -3.32 -7.58
C GLY A 152 2.91 -3.66 -7.06
N ASP A 153 3.86 -2.76 -7.32
CA ASP A 153 5.18 -2.81 -6.71
C ASP A 153 5.12 -2.33 -5.25
N ALA A 154 6.08 -2.77 -4.43
CA ALA A 154 6.40 -2.15 -3.14
C ALA A 154 7.09 -0.81 -3.43
N ASN A 155 6.66 0.26 -2.74
CA ASN A 155 7.23 1.58 -2.94
C ASN A 155 8.03 2.03 -1.71
N CYS A 156 9.19 2.62 -1.96
CA CYS A 156 10.00 3.28 -0.94
C CYS A 156 9.65 4.77 -0.81
N PHE A 157 9.06 5.37 -1.85
CA PHE A 157 8.59 6.75 -1.84
C PHE A 157 7.15 6.78 -1.32
N ASP A 158 6.93 7.45 -0.17
CA ASP A 158 5.60 7.48 0.46
C ASP A 158 4.54 8.13 -0.46
N THR A 159 4.94 9.13 -1.25
CA THR A 159 4.09 9.71 -2.31
C THR A 159 3.63 8.70 -3.37
N MET A 160 4.42 7.66 -3.67
CA MET A 160 4.02 6.63 -4.64
C MET A 160 3.01 5.66 -4.03
N THR A 161 3.19 5.27 -2.76
CA THR A 161 2.19 4.49 -2.02
C THR A 161 0.87 5.27 -1.93
N TRP A 162 0.95 6.55 -1.54
CA TRP A 162 -0.19 7.46 -1.47
C TRP A 162 -0.91 7.60 -2.83
N LEU A 163 -0.19 7.93 -3.90
CA LEU A 163 -0.78 8.08 -5.23
C LEU A 163 -1.42 6.77 -5.71
N LYS A 164 -0.73 5.63 -5.55
CA LYS A 164 -1.22 4.30 -5.95
C LYS A 164 -2.55 3.96 -5.29
N LEU A 165 -2.65 4.21 -3.98
CA LEU A 165 -3.87 3.97 -3.20
C LEU A 165 -4.97 4.96 -3.58
N GLY A 166 -4.65 6.25 -3.59
CA GLY A 166 -5.58 7.34 -3.85
C GLY A 166 -6.16 7.30 -5.26
N MET A 167 -5.32 7.21 -6.29
CA MET A 167 -5.78 7.20 -7.69
C MET A 167 -6.71 6.01 -7.97
N THR A 168 -6.40 4.86 -7.39
CA THR A 168 -7.21 3.64 -7.57
C THR A 168 -8.53 3.78 -6.81
N SER A 169 -8.52 4.35 -5.61
CA SER A 169 -9.74 4.65 -4.83
C SER A 169 -10.68 5.59 -5.60
N LEU A 170 -10.15 6.65 -6.22
CA LEU A 170 -10.94 7.57 -7.04
C LEU A 170 -11.54 6.86 -8.26
N VAL A 171 -10.79 5.96 -8.92
CA VAL A 171 -11.33 5.16 -10.02
C VAL A 171 -12.45 4.24 -9.55
N LEU A 172 -12.28 3.56 -8.41
CA LEU A 172 -13.31 2.71 -7.81
C LEU A 172 -14.56 3.50 -7.42
N GLN A 173 -14.40 4.76 -7.03
CA GLN A 173 -15.53 5.62 -6.74
C GLN A 173 -16.39 5.86 -7.98
N VAL A 174 -15.77 6.16 -9.13
CA VAL A 174 -16.53 6.30 -10.40
C VAL A 174 -17.30 5.00 -10.68
N LEU A 175 -16.69 3.84 -10.43
CA LEU A 175 -17.34 2.53 -10.65
C LEU A 175 -18.51 2.25 -9.72
N ALA A 176 -18.55 2.88 -8.53
CA ALA A 176 -19.68 2.74 -7.61
C ALA A 176 -20.97 3.29 -8.21
N ASP A 177 -20.87 4.27 -9.11
CA ASP A 177 -21.99 4.87 -9.84
C ASP A 177 -22.17 4.28 -11.26
N GLY A 178 -21.38 3.25 -11.59
CA GLY A 178 -21.41 2.52 -12.86
C GLY A 178 -20.23 2.79 -13.78
N VAL A 179 -19.91 1.83 -14.66
CA VAL A 179 -18.73 1.95 -15.53
C VAL A 179 -18.95 2.98 -16.64
N PRO A 180 -18.10 4.01 -16.76
CA PRO A 180 -18.19 4.98 -17.84
C PRO A 180 -17.98 4.34 -19.21
N ALA A 181 -18.74 4.77 -20.22
CA ALA A 181 -18.54 4.32 -21.60
C ALA A 181 -17.12 4.61 -22.12
N ALA A 182 -16.47 5.66 -21.61
CA ALA A 182 -15.08 5.98 -21.91
C ALA A 182 -14.12 4.85 -21.53
N TRP A 183 -14.30 4.24 -20.36
CA TRP A 183 -13.43 3.15 -19.89
C TRP A 183 -13.71 1.82 -20.56
N ARG A 184 -14.96 1.55 -20.96
CA ARG A 184 -15.29 0.38 -21.81
C ARG A 184 -14.49 0.35 -23.10
N ARG A 185 -14.21 1.53 -23.66
CA ARG A 185 -13.40 1.73 -24.86
C ARG A 185 -11.88 1.64 -24.62
N LEU A 186 -11.42 1.44 -23.38
CA LEU A 186 -9.99 1.29 -23.05
C LEU A 186 -9.56 -0.16 -22.86
N ARG A 187 -10.43 -1.12 -23.16
CA ARG A 187 -10.10 -2.56 -23.07
C ARG A 187 -8.89 -2.87 -23.94
N LEU A 188 -7.82 -3.38 -23.34
CA LEU A 188 -6.59 -3.79 -24.04
C LEU A 188 -6.79 -5.12 -24.77
N ALA A 189 -6.06 -5.31 -25.88
CA ALA A 189 -6.10 -6.54 -26.67
C ALA A 189 -5.42 -7.72 -25.95
N ASP A 190 -4.23 -7.50 -25.38
CA ASP A 190 -3.48 -8.47 -24.57
C ASP A 190 -2.88 -7.78 -23.32
N PRO A 191 -3.65 -7.62 -22.23
CA PRO A 191 -3.21 -6.90 -21.05
C PRO A 191 -1.91 -7.43 -20.42
N VAL A 192 -1.68 -8.76 -20.46
CA VAL A 192 -0.53 -9.38 -19.78
C VAL A 192 0.75 -9.11 -20.56
N THR A 193 0.73 -9.30 -21.87
CA THR A 193 1.88 -8.98 -22.72
C THR A 193 2.16 -7.49 -22.70
N GLN A 194 1.11 -6.68 -22.84
CA GLN A 194 1.23 -5.22 -22.85
C GLN A 194 1.73 -4.64 -21.51
N ALA A 195 1.42 -5.25 -20.36
CA ALA A 195 2.03 -4.86 -19.08
C ALA A 195 3.57 -4.99 -19.08
N ARG A 196 4.10 -6.04 -19.71
CA ARG A 196 5.55 -6.25 -19.82
C ARG A 196 6.17 -5.25 -20.79
N GLU A 197 5.49 -4.95 -21.89
CA GLU A 197 5.93 -3.95 -22.86
C GLU A 197 5.99 -2.55 -22.23
N VAL A 198 4.93 -2.15 -21.51
CA VAL A 198 4.89 -0.91 -20.73
C VAL A 198 6.04 -0.85 -19.74
N SER A 199 6.28 -1.92 -18.98
CA SER A 199 7.38 -1.97 -18.01
C SER A 199 8.75 -1.75 -18.67
N ARG A 200 8.97 -2.31 -19.85
CA ARG A 200 10.27 -2.26 -20.54
C ARG A 200 10.50 -0.94 -21.29
N ASP A 201 9.45 -0.18 -21.57
CA ASP A 201 9.55 1.06 -22.30
C ASP A 201 9.84 2.27 -21.38
N THR A 202 11.09 2.38 -20.95
CA THR A 202 11.54 3.51 -20.12
C THR A 202 11.62 4.83 -20.89
N ARG A 203 11.35 4.84 -22.21
CA ARG A 203 11.33 6.03 -23.07
C ARG A 203 9.90 6.51 -23.35
N LEU A 204 8.89 5.76 -22.94
CA LEU A 204 7.47 6.11 -23.01
C LEU A 204 6.96 6.32 -24.45
N ARG A 205 7.51 5.61 -25.43
CA ARG A 205 7.19 5.74 -26.86
C ARG A 205 6.26 4.65 -27.40
N GLY A 206 6.05 3.59 -26.64
CA GLY A 206 5.22 2.45 -26.99
C GLY A 206 3.74 2.82 -27.11
N ALA A 207 3.04 2.11 -27.98
CA ALA A 207 1.60 2.22 -28.16
C ALA A 207 0.93 0.87 -27.91
N LEU A 208 -0.07 0.89 -27.04
CA LEU A 208 -0.88 -0.22 -26.60
C LEU A 208 -2.03 -0.44 -27.58
N GLU A 209 -2.21 -1.67 -28.02
CA GLU A 209 -3.35 -2.09 -28.83
C GLU A 209 -4.59 -2.30 -27.94
N LEU A 210 -5.70 -1.71 -28.36
CA LEU A 210 -7.01 -1.89 -27.75
C LEU A 210 -7.78 -3.01 -28.46
N ALA A 211 -8.76 -3.59 -27.79
CA ALA A 211 -9.59 -4.66 -28.33
C ALA A 211 -10.42 -4.24 -29.56
N ASP A 212 -10.58 -2.94 -29.81
CA ASP A 212 -11.24 -2.38 -31.00
C ASP A 212 -10.27 -2.00 -32.12
N GLY A 213 -8.98 -2.36 -32.00
CA GLY A 213 -7.94 -2.12 -32.99
C GLY A 213 -7.31 -0.73 -32.95
N ARG A 214 -7.81 0.20 -32.11
CA ARG A 214 -7.12 1.48 -31.88
C ARG A 214 -5.81 1.25 -31.14
N ARG A 215 -4.88 2.20 -31.30
CA ARG A 215 -3.62 2.22 -30.56
C ARG A 215 -3.50 3.52 -29.78
N LEU A 216 -3.20 3.41 -28.49
CA LEU A 216 -2.99 4.54 -27.58
C LEU A 216 -1.69 4.34 -26.81
N SER A 217 -0.96 5.41 -26.55
CA SER A 217 0.14 5.39 -25.59
C SER A 217 -0.38 5.17 -24.17
N ALA A 218 0.49 4.66 -23.29
CA ALA A 218 0.16 4.47 -21.88
C ALA A 218 -0.20 5.81 -21.18
N LEU A 219 0.41 6.92 -21.60
CA LEU A 219 0.11 8.26 -21.09
C LEU A 219 -1.30 8.71 -21.48
N GLU A 220 -1.72 8.53 -22.74
CA GLU A 220 -3.09 8.88 -23.19
C GLU A 220 -4.16 8.08 -22.44
N ILE A 221 -3.88 6.82 -22.08
CA ILE A 221 -4.79 6.03 -21.24
C ILE A 221 -4.90 6.66 -19.85
N LEU A 222 -3.78 6.97 -19.20
CA LEU A 222 -3.76 7.61 -17.87
C LEU A 222 -4.46 8.96 -17.86
N GLU A 223 -4.28 9.78 -18.90
CA GLU A 223 -4.99 11.05 -19.07
C GLU A 223 -6.50 10.85 -19.16
N GLN A 224 -6.97 9.86 -19.92
CA GLN A 224 -8.40 9.56 -20.00
C GLN A 224 -8.99 9.11 -18.67
N TYR A 225 -8.26 8.35 -17.84
CA TYR A 225 -8.70 8.04 -16.49
C TYR A 225 -8.80 9.30 -15.62
N LEU A 226 -7.76 10.14 -15.63
CA LEU A 226 -7.74 11.39 -14.88
C LEU A 226 -8.92 12.30 -15.24
N GLU A 227 -9.14 12.53 -16.53
CA GLU A 227 -10.24 13.39 -17.01
C GLU A 227 -11.61 12.80 -16.67
N THR A 228 -11.78 11.48 -16.77
CA THR A 228 -13.04 10.81 -16.39
C THR A 228 -13.31 10.96 -14.89
N VAL A 229 -12.29 10.78 -14.05
CA VAL A 229 -12.42 10.97 -12.59
C VAL A 229 -12.77 12.42 -12.26
N ARG A 230 -12.09 13.41 -12.87
CA ARG A 230 -12.38 14.83 -12.64
C ARG A 230 -13.80 15.21 -13.05
N GLY A 231 -14.23 14.76 -14.24
CA GLY A 231 -15.58 14.98 -14.73
C GLY A 231 -16.62 14.38 -13.78
N HIS A 232 -16.43 13.13 -13.38
CA HIS A 232 -17.33 12.44 -12.45
C HIS A 232 -17.45 13.16 -11.09
N LEU A 233 -16.32 13.58 -10.50
CA LEU A 233 -16.34 14.33 -9.24
C LEU A 233 -17.06 15.68 -9.39
N GLY A 234 -16.87 16.37 -10.52
CA GLY A 234 -17.57 17.60 -10.85
C GLY A 234 -19.08 17.41 -10.97
N ASP A 235 -19.52 16.36 -11.67
CA ASP A 235 -20.94 16.02 -11.85
C ASP A 235 -21.62 15.68 -10.51
N GLN A 236 -20.89 15.05 -9.59
CA GLN A 236 -21.35 14.73 -8.23
C GLN A 236 -21.23 15.90 -7.24
N GLY A 237 -20.72 17.06 -7.68
CA GLY A 237 -20.49 18.22 -6.82
C GLY A 237 -19.49 17.97 -5.67
N ARG A 238 -18.59 16.98 -5.82
CA ARG A 238 -17.59 16.67 -4.80
C ARG A 238 -16.44 17.67 -4.87
N ALA A 239 -16.09 18.24 -3.73
CA ALA A 239 -14.96 19.15 -3.62
C ALA A 239 -13.64 18.43 -3.93
N ALA A 240 -12.78 19.09 -4.71
CA ALA A 240 -11.42 18.65 -4.98
C ALA A 240 -10.54 19.90 -5.21
N PRO A 241 -10.34 20.73 -4.16
CA PRO A 241 -9.58 21.97 -4.28
C PRO A 241 -8.17 21.71 -4.78
N VAL A 242 -7.68 22.55 -5.69
CA VAL A 242 -6.28 22.51 -6.12
C VAL A 242 -5.41 22.86 -4.92
N PRO A 243 -4.41 22.03 -4.55
CA PRO A 243 -3.55 22.32 -3.42
C PRO A 243 -2.77 23.62 -3.63
N ALA A 244 -2.51 24.34 -2.53
CA ALA A 244 -1.62 25.48 -2.56
C ALA A 244 -0.16 25.01 -2.70
N GLY A 245 0.62 25.65 -3.57
CA GLY A 245 2.05 25.34 -3.76
C GLY A 245 2.33 24.36 -4.91
N ASP A 246 3.47 23.68 -4.82
CA ASP A 246 3.92 22.74 -5.84
C ASP A 246 3.16 21.40 -5.72
N PRO A 247 2.35 21.01 -6.73
CA PRO A 247 1.57 19.77 -6.69
C PRO A 247 2.43 18.50 -6.65
N LEU A 248 3.73 18.56 -6.98
CA LEU A 248 4.66 17.43 -6.90
C LEU A 248 5.31 17.27 -5.52
N ARG A 249 5.01 18.17 -4.57
CA ARG A 249 5.51 18.15 -3.20
C ARG A 249 4.35 18.28 -2.20
N PRO A 250 3.43 17.29 -2.17
CA PRO A 250 2.29 17.33 -1.27
C PRO A 250 2.76 17.20 0.19
N ASP A 251 2.09 17.93 1.08
CA ASP A 251 2.21 17.73 2.52
C ASP A 251 1.29 16.58 2.94
N LEU A 252 1.81 15.36 2.90
CA LEU A 252 1.08 14.17 3.32
C LEU A 252 0.76 14.21 4.82
N SER A 253 1.61 14.84 5.63
CA SER A 253 1.41 14.90 7.09
C SER A 253 0.07 15.55 7.46
N ALA A 254 -0.32 16.58 6.71
CA ALA A 254 -1.60 17.28 6.85
C ALA A 254 -2.83 16.47 6.38
N LEU A 255 -2.63 15.34 5.70
CA LEU A 255 -3.70 14.53 5.07
C LEU A 255 -3.91 13.18 5.79
N THR A 256 -3.22 12.92 6.90
CA THR A 256 -3.21 11.60 7.58
C THR A 256 -4.41 11.32 8.49
N ASP A 257 -5.37 12.24 8.64
CA ASP A 257 -6.52 12.08 9.53
C ASP A 257 -7.56 11.05 9.02
N GLY A 258 -7.54 10.79 7.71
CA GLY A 258 -8.42 9.84 7.02
C GLY A 258 -9.85 10.34 6.78
N ALA A 259 -10.18 11.60 7.05
CA ALA A 259 -11.54 12.11 6.90
C ALA A 259 -11.85 12.62 5.47
N ASP A 260 -10.89 13.29 4.84
CA ASP A 260 -11.00 13.98 3.53
C ASP A 260 -12.32 14.73 3.30
N THR A 261 -12.90 15.32 4.35
CA THR A 261 -14.25 15.91 4.32
C THR A 261 -14.35 17.07 3.31
N ASP A 262 -13.30 17.88 3.20
CA ASP A 262 -13.24 19.04 2.30
C ASP A 262 -12.61 18.70 0.94
N GLY A 263 -12.31 17.41 0.69
CA GLY A 263 -11.69 16.92 -0.54
C GLY A 263 -10.25 17.35 -0.75
N ALA A 264 -9.55 17.80 0.30
CA ALA A 264 -8.17 18.27 0.22
C ALA A 264 -7.20 17.18 -0.27
N GLU A 265 -7.34 15.95 0.23
CA GLU A 265 -6.54 14.81 -0.23
C GLU A 265 -6.92 14.45 -1.67
N THR A 266 -8.22 14.39 -1.97
CA THR A 266 -8.71 14.15 -3.34
C THR A 266 -8.13 15.16 -4.34
N GLY A 267 -8.17 16.45 -4.01
CA GLY A 267 -7.60 17.52 -4.83
C GLY A 267 -6.08 17.42 -5.00
N ALA A 268 -5.36 17.07 -3.93
CA ALA A 268 -3.93 16.83 -3.97
C ALA A 268 -3.57 15.63 -4.87
N ILE A 269 -4.30 14.51 -4.78
CA ILE A 269 -4.10 13.33 -5.64
C ILE A 269 -4.25 13.71 -7.12
N LEU A 270 -5.32 14.41 -7.48
CA LEU A 270 -5.58 14.82 -8.87
C LEU A 270 -4.51 15.77 -9.40
N ALA A 271 -4.09 16.73 -8.58
CA ALA A 271 -3.04 17.68 -8.95
C ALA A 271 -1.68 17.00 -9.12
N PHE A 272 -1.31 16.09 -8.20
CA PHE A 272 -0.08 15.30 -8.29
C PHE A 272 -0.09 14.39 -9.53
N TRP A 273 -1.21 13.70 -9.79
CA TRP A 273 -1.39 12.87 -10.99
C TRP A 273 -1.21 13.71 -12.26
N GLN A 274 -1.93 14.83 -12.37
CA GLN A 274 -1.83 15.71 -13.54
C GLN A 274 -0.41 16.24 -13.75
N ALA A 275 0.25 16.71 -12.69
CA ALA A 275 1.61 17.22 -12.78
C ALA A 275 2.61 16.11 -13.15
N SER A 276 2.43 14.90 -12.63
CA SER A 276 3.26 13.74 -12.98
C SER A 276 3.15 13.35 -14.45
N LEU A 277 1.94 13.42 -15.03
CA LEU A 277 1.76 13.17 -16.47
C LEU A 277 2.49 14.21 -17.32
N ARG A 278 2.42 15.50 -16.96
CA ARG A 278 3.17 16.57 -17.66
C ARG A 278 4.69 16.38 -17.60
N GLU A 279 5.19 15.92 -16.45
CA GLU A 279 6.60 15.61 -16.28
C GLU A 279 7.03 14.39 -17.10
N LEU A 280 6.19 13.34 -17.16
CA LEU A 280 6.44 12.18 -18.03
C LEU A 280 6.39 12.54 -19.52
N GLU A 281 5.52 13.47 -19.92
CA GLU A 281 5.50 14.03 -21.28
C GLU A 281 6.79 14.79 -21.59
N THR A 282 7.28 15.58 -20.64
CA THR A 282 8.59 16.26 -20.76
C THR A 282 9.72 15.24 -20.88
N LEU A 283 9.69 14.17 -20.07
CA LEU A 283 10.65 13.06 -20.15
C LEU A 283 10.59 12.34 -21.51
N ARG A 284 9.39 12.12 -22.07
CA ARG A 284 9.18 11.51 -23.38
C ARG A 284 9.71 12.37 -24.53
N ALA A 285 9.52 13.69 -24.43
CA ALA A 285 9.98 14.68 -25.40
C ALA A 285 11.50 14.91 -25.33
N GLY A 286 12.09 14.79 -24.14
CA GLY A 286 13.53 14.76 -23.94
C GLY A 286 14.14 13.56 -24.66
N GLY A 287 14.79 13.80 -25.81
CA GLY A 287 15.50 12.75 -26.53
C GLY A 287 16.66 12.14 -25.71
N ASP A 288 17.43 11.24 -26.31
CA ASP A 288 18.55 10.55 -25.67
C ASP A 288 19.71 11.49 -25.23
N GLY A 289 19.57 12.81 -25.39
CA GLY A 289 20.63 13.83 -25.31
C GLY A 289 20.57 14.79 -24.12
N ALA A 290 19.71 14.58 -23.11
CA ALA A 290 19.79 15.35 -21.85
C ALA A 290 20.92 14.83 -20.93
N GLU A 291 22.12 14.62 -21.50
CA GLU A 291 23.34 14.28 -20.77
C GLU A 291 24.20 15.54 -20.56
N GLY A 292 23.65 16.50 -19.81
CA GLY A 292 24.44 17.59 -19.23
C GLY A 292 24.75 17.29 -17.76
N PRO A 293 26.01 17.41 -17.30
CA PRO A 293 26.32 17.34 -15.88
C PRO A 293 25.91 18.68 -15.26
N GLY A 294 24.68 18.82 -14.77
CA GLY A 294 24.21 20.13 -14.30
C GLY A 294 23.05 20.09 -13.32
N ASP A 295 21.90 19.52 -13.69
CA ASP A 295 20.72 19.56 -12.83
C ASP A 295 20.39 18.19 -12.26
N SER A 296 20.53 18.07 -10.95
CA SER A 296 20.11 16.92 -10.13
C SER A 296 18.59 16.67 -10.13
N LYS A 297 17.82 17.35 -10.99
CA LYS A 297 16.37 17.23 -11.15
C LYS A 297 16.02 17.15 -12.63
N GLY A 298 16.27 16.00 -13.26
CA GLY A 298 15.67 15.68 -14.55
C GLY A 298 14.14 15.59 -14.45
N PRO A 299 13.40 15.69 -15.57
CA PRO A 299 11.94 15.63 -15.57
C PRO A 299 11.45 14.34 -14.91
N ALA A 300 10.32 14.43 -14.21
CA ALA A 300 9.68 13.33 -13.49
C ALA A 300 10.53 12.67 -12.38
N GLY A 301 11.59 13.34 -11.89
CA GLY A 301 12.47 12.80 -10.84
C GLY A 301 11.79 12.54 -9.49
N HIS A 302 10.57 13.03 -9.27
CA HIS A 302 9.75 12.70 -8.10
C HIS A 302 9.15 11.29 -8.15
N LEU A 303 9.14 10.64 -9.33
CA LEU A 303 8.68 9.26 -9.49
C LEU A 303 9.80 8.29 -9.13
N GLU A 304 9.49 7.26 -8.34
CA GLU A 304 10.50 6.38 -7.75
C GLU A 304 11.36 5.66 -8.80
N TRP A 305 10.75 5.05 -9.83
CA TRP A 305 11.50 4.38 -10.88
C TRP A 305 12.41 5.34 -11.67
N VAL A 306 12.00 6.60 -11.85
CA VAL A 306 12.80 7.62 -12.56
C VAL A 306 14.00 8.01 -11.70
N ALA A 307 13.79 8.30 -10.42
CA ALA A 307 14.86 8.60 -9.47
C ALA A 307 15.88 7.44 -9.37
N LYS A 308 15.38 6.20 -9.30
CA LYS A 308 16.21 5.00 -9.30
C LYS A 308 17.00 4.87 -10.60
N LYS A 309 16.35 5.05 -11.76
CA LYS A 309 17.00 4.98 -13.07
C LYS A 309 18.10 6.02 -13.21
N GLN A 310 17.88 7.26 -12.77
CA GLN A 310 18.89 8.32 -12.80
C GLN A 310 20.15 7.94 -11.97
N LEU A 311 19.95 7.33 -10.79
CA LEU A 311 21.06 6.82 -9.97
C LEU A 311 21.80 5.66 -10.65
N LEU A 312 21.06 4.73 -11.26
CA LEU A 312 21.63 3.58 -11.98
C LEU A 312 22.39 4.00 -13.24
N ASP A 313 21.86 4.92 -14.05
CA ASP A 313 22.54 5.46 -15.23
C ASP A 313 23.85 6.15 -14.82
N ALA A 314 23.83 6.94 -13.74
CA ALA A 314 25.03 7.56 -13.18
C ALA A 314 26.02 6.53 -12.64
N THR A 315 25.55 5.39 -12.12
CA THR A 315 26.39 4.28 -11.67
C THR A 315 27.01 3.54 -12.85
N ALA A 316 26.24 3.26 -13.90
CA ALA A 316 26.69 2.60 -15.12
C ALA A 316 27.82 3.39 -15.80
N ARG A 317 27.72 4.72 -15.85
CA ARG A 317 28.80 5.59 -16.39
C ARG A 317 30.11 5.49 -15.60
N ARG A 318 30.06 5.20 -14.30
CA ARG A 318 31.26 5.01 -13.45
C ARG A 318 31.82 3.59 -13.49
N HIS A 319 31.00 2.62 -13.91
CA HIS A 319 31.36 1.20 -13.98
C HIS A 319 31.00 0.63 -15.37
N PRO A 320 31.71 1.03 -16.44
CA PRO A 320 31.36 0.67 -17.82
C PRO A 320 31.77 -0.76 -18.22
N ASP A 321 32.48 -1.49 -17.36
CA ASP A 321 32.94 -2.85 -17.65
C ASP A 321 31.88 -3.92 -17.36
N ALA A 322 32.18 -5.17 -17.69
CA ALA A 322 31.27 -6.30 -17.47
C ALA A 322 30.91 -6.52 -15.99
N HIS A 323 31.76 -6.08 -15.05
CA HIS A 323 31.48 -6.15 -13.62
C HIS A 323 30.47 -5.08 -13.17
N GLY A 324 30.34 -4.00 -13.95
CA GLY A 324 29.30 -2.99 -13.77
C GLY A 324 27.89 -3.54 -13.70
N HIS A 325 27.58 -4.66 -14.37
CA HIS A 325 26.26 -5.30 -14.26
C HIS A 325 25.95 -5.75 -12.84
N ASP A 326 26.90 -6.39 -12.15
CA ASP A 326 26.71 -6.84 -10.76
C ASP A 326 26.53 -5.65 -9.81
N VAL A 327 27.26 -4.55 -10.07
CA VAL A 327 27.12 -3.30 -9.32
C VAL A 327 25.71 -2.72 -9.48
N LEU A 328 25.14 -2.71 -10.70
CA LEU A 328 23.79 -2.22 -10.95
C LEU A 328 22.72 -3.05 -10.22
N HIS A 329 22.86 -4.37 -10.22
CA HIS A 329 21.97 -5.27 -9.44
C HIS A 329 22.09 -5.02 -7.94
N ALA A 330 23.31 -4.80 -7.43
CA ALA A 330 23.53 -4.49 -6.02
C ALA A 330 22.90 -3.14 -5.62
N VAL A 331 23.00 -2.12 -6.49
CA VAL A 331 22.36 -0.80 -6.27
C VAL A 331 20.84 -0.90 -6.30
N ASP A 332 20.25 -1.66 -7.24
CA ASP A 332 18.79 -1.88 -7.28
C ASP A 332 18.28 -2.57 -6.01
N LEU A 333 19.00 -3.59 -5.51
CA LEU A 333 18.64 -4.24 -4.25
C LEU A 333 18.78 -3.28 -3.05
N ALA A 334 19.89 -2.56 -2.96
CA ALA A 334 20.17 -1.60 -1.88
C ALA A 334 19.23 -0.38 -1.89
N TRP A 335 18.55 -0.11 -3.00
CA TRP A 335 17.49 0.91 -3.08
C TRP A 335 16.44 0.74 -1.99
N SER A 336 15.98 -0.50 -1.84
CA SER A 336 14.84 -0.88 -1.01
C SER A 336 15.22 -1.44 0.36
N GLU A 337 16.49 -1.38 0.74
CA GLU A 337 16.95 -1.94 2.01
C GLU A 337 16.36 -1.18 3.20
N LEU A 338 15.63 -1.92 4.05
CA LEU A 338 15.18 -1.43 5.34
C LEU A 338 16.35 -1.53 6.32
N SER A 339 16.86 -0.38 6.75
CA SER A 339 17.95 -0.31 7.72
C SER A 339 17.43 0.15 9.08
N PRO A 340 17.86 -0.47 10.19
CA PRO A 340 17.63 0.06 11.54
C PRO A 340 18.16 1.48 11.76
N ALA A 341 19.08 1.94 10.90
CA ALA A 341 19.61 3.30 10.91
C ALA A 341 18.93 4.22 9.87
N GLY A 342 17.80 3.80 9.27
CA GLY A 342 16.90 4.59 8.42
C GLY A 342 17.45 5.01 7.05
N ARG A 343 18.19 4.12 6.36
CA ARG A 343 19.13 4.53 5.29
C ARG A 343 19.23 3.61 4.05
N GLY A 344 18.12 3.06 3.55
CA GLY A 344 18.08 2.54 2.17
C GLY A 344 18.46 3.64 1.17
N LEU A 345 18.96 3.31 -0.03
CA LEU A 345 19.38 4.36 -0.98
C LEU A 345 18.20 5.26 -1.38
N ALA A 346 16.98 4.71 -1.45
CA ALA A 346 15.77 5.48 -1.73
C ALA A 346 15.58 6.64 -0.75
N GLU A 347 15.81 6.44 0.54
CA GLU A 347 15.64 7.49 1.57
C GLU A 347 16.77 8.52 1.60
N ARG A 348 17.86 8.29 0.85
CA ARG A 348 19.04 9.14 0.84
C ARG A 348 19.14 10.05 -0.38
N VAL A 349 18.42 9.74 -1.46
CA VAL A 349 18.37 10.62 -2.63
C VAL A 349 17.44 11.80 -2.34
N PRO A 350 17.72 13.01 -2.89
CA PRO A 350 16.88 14.19 -2.63
C PRO A 350 15.40 13.96 -2.93
N ALA A 351 15.08 13.28 -4.04
CA ALA A 351 13.71 12.95 -4.40
C ALA A 351 13.00 12.07 -3.36
N GLY A 352 13.71 11.14 -2.72
CA GLY A 352 13.14 10.28 -1.69
C GLY A 352 12.96 10.98 -0.35
N VAL A 353 13.82 11.95 -0.03
CA VAL A 353 13.61 12.85 1.12
C VAL A 353 12.35 13.69 0.90
N ASP A 354 12.20 14.30 -0.28
CA ASP A 354 11.00 15.05 -0.65
C ASP A 354 9.74 14.16 -0.66
N ALA A 355 9.86 12.93 -1.16
CA ALA A 355 8.76 11.96 -1.27
C ALA A 355 8.19 11.47 0.06
N ARG A 356 8.82 11.79 1.20
CA ARG A 356 8.22 11.56 2.53
C ARG A 356 7.01 12.44 2.77
N GLY A 357 6.91 13.60 2.11
CA GLY A 357 5.76 14.51 2.26
C GLY A 357 5.47 14.89 3.71
N GLY A 358 6.52 15.07 4.54
CA GLY A 358 6.38 15.39 5.96
C GLY A 358 6.12 14.20 6.89
N LEU A 359 5.99 12.96 6.39
CA LEU A 359 5.85 11.76 7.22
C LEU A 359 7.18 11.40 7.88
N ASP A 360 7.47 12.04 9.01
CA ASP A 360 8.68 11.80 9.77
C ASP A 360 8.62 10.53 10.63
N GLU A 361 9.74 10.24 11.30
CA GLU A 361 9.85 9.08 12.18
C GLU A 361 8.90 9.20 13.40
N GLN A 362 8.68 10.41 13.93
CA GLN A 362 7.80 10.64 15.07
C GLN A 362 6.33 10.30 14.72
N MET A 363 5.87 10.69 13.53
CA MET A 363 4.55 10.31 13.03
C MET A 363 4.44 8.79 12.86
N GLY A 364 5.48 8.14 12.33
CA GLY A 364 5.54 6.68 12.22
C GLY A 364 5.43 5.98 13.58
N GLU A 365 6.15 6.47 14.60
CA GLU A 365 6.04 5.97 15.97
C GLU A 365 4.66 6.17 16.58
N ALA A 366 4.07 7.36 16.38
CA ALA A 366 2.71 7.64 16.84
C ALA A 366 1.69 6.68 16.17
N SER A 367 1.87 6.39 14.88
CA SER A 367 1.01 5.46 14.13
C SER A 367 1.13 4.00 14.60
N LEU A 368 2.31 3.59 15.10
CA LEU A 368 2.47 2.27 15.74
C LEU A 368 1.74 2.16 17.08
N ALA A 369 1.66 3.26 17.84
CA ALA A 369 1.03 3.30 19.15
C ALA A 369 -0.48 3.51 19.09
N GLU A 370 -0.97 4.30 18.12
CA GLU A 370 -2.37 4.69 18.02
C GLU A 370 -2.97 4.23 16.68
N PRO A 371 -3.96 3.31 16.70
CA PRO A 371 -4.59 2.85 15.47
C PRO A 371 -5.44 3.93 14.78
N PRO A 372 -5.73 3.80 13.47
CA PRO A 372 -6.57 4.73 12.72
C PRO A 372 -7.90 5.02 13.42
N SER A 373 -8.21 6.29 13.64
CA SER A 373 -9.37 6.76 14.40
C SER A 373 -10.70 6.62 13.65
N THR A 374 -10.66 6.42 12.34
CA THR A 374 -11.82 6.45 11.44
C THR A 374 -12.39 5.07 11.11
N THR A 375 -11.82 3.99 11.66
CA THR A 375 -12.27 2.62 11.38
C THR A 375 -12.34 1.77 12.65
N ARG A 376 -12.89 0.56 12.51
CA ARG A 376 -12.88 -0.48 13.56
C ARG A 376 -11.49 -0.86 14.06
N ALA A 377 -10.44 -0.49 13.32
CA ALA A 377 -9.06 -0.71 13.76
C ALA A 377 -8.76 0.02 15.07
N TRP A 378 -9.43 1.17 15.31
CA TRP A 378 -9.34 1.91 16.56
C TRP A 378 -9.70 1.03 17.76
N LEU A 379 -10.94 0.56 17.84
CA LEU A 379 -11.38 -0.28 18.97
C LEU A 379 -10.52 -1.54 19.11
N ARG A 380 -10.21 -2.21 17.99
CA ARG A 380 -9.40 -3.44 18.03
C ARG A 380 -8.03 -3.20 18.65
N GLY A 381 -7.30 -2.18 18.19
CA GLY A 381 -5.97 -1.89 18.73
C GLY A 381 -6.02 -1.38 20.17
N ARG A 382 -7.04 -0.59 20.53
CA ARG A 382 -7.23 -0.11 21.90
C ARG A 382 -7.54 -1.25 22.87
N LEU A 383 -8.36 -2.21 22.49
CA LEU A 383 -8.63 -3.38 23.33
C LEU A 383 -7.37 -4.23 23.55
N VAL A 384 -6.60 -4.48 22.50
CA VAL A 384 -5.33 -5.23 22.58
C VAL A 384 -4.32 -4.52 23.51
N SER A 385 -4.22 -3.19 23.42
CA SER A 385 -3.26 -2.42 24.21
C SER A 385 -3.70 -2.18 25.65
N ALA A 386 -4.99 -1.92 25.90
CA ALA A 386 -5.47 -1.48 27.22
C ALA A 386 -5.84 -2.64 28.15
N PHE A 387 -6.20 -3.81 27.61
CA PHE A 387 -6.67 -4.95 28.40
C PHE A 387 -5.85 -6.22 28.12
N PRO A 388 -4.51 -6.20 28.36
CA PRO A 388 -3.68 -7.39 28.18
C PRO A 388 -4.18 -8.54 29.05
N GLY A 389 -4.21 -9.75 28.49
CA GLY A 389 -4.72 -10.95 29.17
C GLY A 389 -6.24 -11.15 29.07
N GLN A 390 -7.01 -10.12 28.70
CA GLN A 390 -8.46 -10.24 28.46
C GLN A 390 -8.82 -10.35 26.96
N VAL A 391 -7.84 -10.23 26.06
CA VAL A 391 -8.00 -10.49 24.62
C VAL A 391 -7.40 -11.85 24.29
N VAL A 392 -8.26 -12.85 24.07
CA VAL A 392 -7.85 -14.23 23.74
C VAL A 392 -7.40 -14.33 22.29
N ALA A 393 -8.15 -13.70 21.38
CA ALA A 393 -7.84 -13.68 19.95
C ALA A 393 -8.37 -12.40 19.29
N ALA A 394 -7.64 -11.90 18.31
CA ALA A 394 -8.04 -10.74 17.51
C ALA A 394 -7.97 -11.07 16.02
N GLY A 395 -9.11 -10.96 15.33
CA GLY A 395 -9.21 -11.06 13.86
C GLY A 395 -9.69 -9.74 13.26
N TRP A 396 -9.79 -9.70 11.93
CA TRP A 396 -10.27 -8.50 11.21
C TRP A 396 -11.76 -8.22 11.42
N HIS A 397 -12.58 -9.26 11.52
CA HIS A 397 -14.05 -9.15 11.62
C HIS A 397 -14.61 -9.59 12.97
N SER A 398 -13.77 -10.00 13.92
CA SER A 398 -14.19 -10.30 15.30
C SER A 398 -13.02 -10.38 16.27
N MET A 399 -13.29 -10.12 17.55
CA MET A 399 -12.38 -10.39 18.67
C MET A 399 -13.02 -11.37 19.65
N VAL A 400 -12.19 -12.18 20.31
CA VAL A 400 -12.60 -13.06 21.41
C VAL A 400 -12.03 -12.49 22.69
N LEU A 401 -12.93 -12.15 23.61
CA LEU A 401 -12.63 -11.45 24.86
C LEU A 401 -12.91 -12.39 26.04
N GLU A 402 -11.99 -12.46 26.99
CA GLU A 402 -12.14 -13.18 28.24
C GLU A 402 -12.91 -12.31 29.25
N THR A 403 -14.05 -12.79 29.71
CA THR A 403 -14.94 -12.05 30.62
C THR A 403 -14.99 -12.66 32.03
N GLY A 404 -14.16 -13.69 32.31
CA GLY A 404 -14.03 -14.34 33.61
C GLY A 404 -13.72 -15.84 33.46
N GLU A 405 -13.55 -16.58 34.56
CA GLU A 405 -12.98 -17.95 34.55
C GLU A 405 -13.67 -19.00 33.63
N LYS A 406 -14.87 -18.74 33.11
CA LYS A 406 -15.60 -19.65 32.19
C LYS A 406 -16.33 -18.94 31.03
N GLY A 407 -16.05 -17.67 30.76
CA GLY A 407 -16.87 -16.87 29.85
C GLY A 407 -16.06 -16.17 28.76
N GLN A 408 -15.97 -16.74 27.57
CA GLN A 408 -15.46 -16.03 26.41
C GLN A 408 -16.61 -15.42 25.61
N ARG A 409 -16.49 -14.13 25.27
CA ARG A 409 -17.45 -13.45 24.41
C ARG A 409 -16.82 -13.05 23.09
N ARG A 410 -17.54 -13.29 22.00
CA ARG A 410 -17.13 -12.86 20.66
C ARG A 410 -17.74 -11.50 20.36
N LEU A 411 -16.89 -10.49 20.18
CA LEU A 411 -17.27 -9.17 19.68
C LEU A 411 -17.17 -9.16 18.15
N PRO A 412 -18.30 -9.10 17.41
CA PRO A 412 -18.27 -8.94 15.96
C PRO A 412 -17.78 -7.53 15.60
N LEU A 413 -16.91 -7.45 14.59
CA LEU A 413 -16.41 -6.21 14.02
C LEU A 413 -16.74 -6.18 12.52
N THR A 414 -17.96 -6.55 12.13
CA THR A 414 -18.32 -6.81 10.71
C THR A 414 -18.45 -5.56 9.84
N ASP A 415 -18.65 -4.38 10.42
CA ASP A 415 -18.64 -3.12 9.69
C ASP A 415 -17.27 -2.42 9.82
N PRO A 416 -16.48 -2.30 8.73
CA PRO A 416 -15.18 -1.64 8.75
C PRO A 416 -15.21 -0.18 9.22
N LEU A 417 -16.33 0.52 9.03
CA LEU A 417 -16.51 1.94 9.35
C LEU A 417 -17.18 2.17 10.72
N SER A 418 -17.48 1.09 11.46
CA SER A 418 -17.96 1.16 12.83
C SER A 418 -16.82 1.19 13.85
N PHE A 419 -17.16 1.42 15.12
CA PHE A 419 -16.20 1.41 16.24
C PHE A 419 -14.98 2.32 16.04
N THR A 420 -15.22 3.46 15.39
CA THR A 420 -14.28 4.58 15.25
C THR A 420 -13.95 5.15 16.63
N ARG A 421 -12.88 5.94 16.74
CA ARG A 421 -12.59 6.68 17.98
C ARG A 421 -13.81 7.47 18.45
N ALA A 422 -14.43 8.22 17.54
CA ALA A 422 -15.58 9.06 17.86
C ALA A 422 -16.77 8.28 18.47
N THR A 423 -16.96 7.02 18.06
CA THR A 423 -18.11 6.21 18.50
C THR A 423 -17.78 5.26 19.64
N ALA A 424 -16.54 4.78 19.74
CA ALA A 424 -16.15 3.75 20.70
C ALA A 424 -15.36 4.28 21.89
N SER A 425 -14.74 5.47 21.82
CA SER A 425 -13.93 5.98 22.94
C SER A 425 -14.70 6.15 24.25
N PRO A 426 -15.97 6.60 24.28
CA PRO A 426 -16.72 6.72 25.54
C PRO A 426 -16.92 5.36 26.25
N ALA A 427 -16.94 4.26 25.49
CA ALA A 427 -17.07 2.93 26.05
C ALA A 427 -15.73 2.36 26.56
N VAL A 428 -14.60 2.79 25.98
CA VAL A 428 -13.27 2.26 26.31
C VAL A 428 -12.58 3.07 27.39
N GLU A 429 -12.67 4.40 27.33
CA GLU A 429 -11.96 5.29 28.24
C GLU A 429 -12.50 5.17 29.67
N GLY A 430 -11.60 4.92 30.62
CA GLY A 430 -11.94 4.72 32.03
C GLY A 430 -12.75 3.45 32.32
N ALA A 431 -12.82 2.50 31.40
CA ALA A 431 -13.36 1.17 31.70
C ALA A 431 -12.31 0.34 32.47
N ALA A 432 -12.75 -0.39 33.51
CA ALA A 432 -11.87 -1.22 34.33
C ALA A 432 -11.44 -2.52 33.62
N ASP A 433 -12.32 -3.07 32.78
CA ASP A 433 -12.15 -4.36 32.11
C ASP A 433 -12.96 -4.43 30.80
N VAL A 434 -12.80 -5.52 30.03
CA VAL A 434 -13.54 -5.70 28.77
C VAL A 434 -15.04 -5.94 28.99
N VAL A 435 -15.45 -6.39 30.17
CA VAL A 435 -16.86 -6.61 30.55
C VAL A 435 -17.59 -5.28 30.60
N GLU A 436 -16.98 -4.28 31.23
CA GLU A 436 -17.47 -2.92 31.26
C GLU A 436 -17.52 -2.29 29.87
N VAL A 437 -16.48 -2.47 29.04
CA VAL A 437 -16.49 -1.99 27.66
C VAL A 437 -17.66 -2.59 26.88
N LEU A 438 -17.85 -3.91 26.96
CA LEU A 438 -18.96 -4.60 26.28
C LEU A 438 -20.32 -4.13 26.78
N THR A 439 -20.47 -3.92 28.09
CA THR A 439 -21.70 -3.38 28.68
C THR A 439 -22.01 -1.99 28.14
N ARG A 440 -21.00 -1.11 28.06
CA ARG A 440 -21.13 0.24 27.52
C ARG A 440 -21.42 0.26 26.01
N LEU A 441 -20.84 -0.67 25.24
CA LEU A 441 -21.05 -0.78 23.78
C LEU A 441 -22.40 -1.39 23.39
N THR A 442 -22.85 -2.42 24.12
CA THR A 442 -24.03 -3.21 23.74
C THR A 442 -25.28 -2.87 24.55
N GLY A 443 -25.12 -2.22 25.70
CA GLY A 443 -26.20 -2.00 26.67
C GLY A 443 -26.57 -3.26 27.47
N GLU A 444 -25.97 -4.41 27.18
CA GLU A 444 -26.24 -5.65 27.91
C GLU A 444 -25.43 -5.70 29.20
N ARG A 445 -26.09 -5.89 30.34
CA ARG A 445 -25.39 -6.16 31.61
C ARG A 445 -24.83 -7.58 31.58
N LEU A 446 -23.52 -7.67 31.45
CA LEU A 446 -22.78 -8.89 31.70
C LEU A 446 -22.55 -9.00 33.21
N ASP A 447 -22.99 -10.10 33.83
CA ASP A 447 -22.82 -10.32 35.26
C ASP A 447 -21.32 -10.27 35.61
N ARG A 448 -20.92 -9.21 36.35
CA ARG A 448 -19.58 -9.06 36.89
C ARG A 448 -19.42 -10.10 38.01
N LEU A 449 -18.56 -11.09 37.83
CA LEU A 449 -18.11 -11.90 38.96
C LEU A 449 -17.11 -11.08 39.77
N ALA A 450 -17.36 -10.97 41.08
CA ALA A 450 -16.55 -10.21 42.01
C ALA A 450 -15.08 -10.69 42.00
N PRO A 451 -14.10 -9.80 42.23
CA PRO A 451 -12.71 -10.20 42.38
C PRO A 451 -12.58 -11.19 43.54
N THR A 452 -12.11 -12.39 43.25
CA THR A 452 -11.76 -13.39 44.27
C THR A 452 -10.54 -12.91 45.05
N THR A 453 -10.78 -12.16 46.13
CA THR A 453 -9.83 -12.08 47.23
C THR A 453 -9.95 -13.36 48.05
N GLU A 454 -9.27 -14.42 47.62
CA GLU A 454 -8.80 -15.45 48.53
C GLU A 454 -7.30 -15.61 48.35
N ALA A 455 -6.57 -15.13 49.37
CA ALA A 455 -5.18 -15.46 49.56
C ALA A 455 -5.07 -16.98 49.74
N VAL A 456 -4.62 -17.68 48.70
CA VAL A 456 -4.14 -19.04 48.83
C VAL A 456 -2.87 -18.99 49.68
N THR A 457 -3.04 -19.24 50.98
CA THR A 457 -1.94 -19.54 51.88
C THR A 457 -1.43 -20.93 51.52
N VAL A 458 -0.28 -20.98 50.86
CA VAL A 458 0.47 -22.22 50.65
C VAL A 458 1.01 -22.68 52.01
N PRO A 459 0.72 -23.90 52.49
CA PRO A 459 1.39 -24.43 53.67
C PRO A 459 2.84 -24.75 53.30
N ALA A 460 3.78 -24.21 54.07
CA ALA A 460 5.17 -24.57 53.97
C ALA A 460 5.36 -26.04 54.38
N THR A 461 5.79 -26.88 53.44
CA THR A 461 6.42 -28.17 53.74
C THR A 461 7.83 -27.91 54.28
N PRO A 462 8.16 -28.32 55.52
CA PRO A 462 9.54 -28.32 55.98
C PRO A 462 10.27 -29.55 55.43
N SER A 463 11.48 -29.29 54.94
CA SER A 463 12.53 -30.26 54.62
C SER A 463 13.15 -30.89 55.87
N GLY A 464 13.45 -32.19 55.80
CA GLY A 464 14.28 -32.97 56.74
C GLY A 464 13.60 -34.30 57.09
N GLU A 465 14.16 -35.49 56.88
CA GLU A 465 15.53 -35.96 56.67
C GLU A 465 15.66 -36.92 55.46
#